data_AF-A0A099XQ91-F1
#
_entry.id   AF-A0A099XQ91-F1
#
_cell.length_a   1.000
_cell.length_b   1.000
_cell.length_c   1.000
_cell.angle_alpha   90.00
_cell.angle_beta   90.00
_cell.angle_gamma   90.00
#
_symmetry.space_group_name_H-M   'P 1'
#
loop_
_entity.id
_entity.type
_entity.pdbx_description
1 polymer ?
#
loop_
_entity_poly.entity_id
_entity_poly.type
_entity_poly.pdbx_seq_one_letter_code
_entity_poly.pdbx_strand_id
1 'polypeptide(L)' 'MSYKDILLDEVMDKYPLPHLEEINVMLSTVDGEILGFILHSKIPLEKLIRFELAGRGFDENHRWVGFEKANEI' A
#
# COMPACT_ATOMS: atom_id res chain seq x y z
N MET A 1 3.44 21.83 -5.45
CA MET A 1 2.27 21.00 -5.81
C MET A 1 1.97 20.14 -4.60
N SER A 2 0.95 20.52 -3.84
CA SER A 2 0.48 19.87 -2.62
C SER A 2 -0.46 18.71 -2.99
N TYR A 3 -0.54 17.67 -2.15
CA TYR A 3 -1.51 16.56 -2.32
C TYR A 3 -2.96 17.06 -2.45
N LYS A 4 -3.26 18.21 -1.84
CA LYS A 4 -4.56 18.89 -1.96
C LYS A 4 -4.83 19.47 -3.34
N ASP A 5 -3.78 19.84 -4.08
CA ASP A 5 -3.92 20.41 -5.43
C ASP A 5 -4.31 19.33 -6.44
N ILE A 6 -3.80 18.09 -6.25
CA ILE A 6 -4.13 16.92 -7.09
C ILE A 6 -5.60 16.53 -6.91
N LEU A 7 -6.08 16.48 -5.66
CA LEU A 7 -7.48 16.18 -5.36
C LEU A 7 -8.43 17.25 -5.89
N LEU A 8 -8.02 18.52 -5.92
CA LEU A 8 -8.84 19.60 -6.46
C LEU A 8 -8.98 19.51 -7.98
N ASP A 9 -7.92 19.15 -8.70
CA ASP A 9 -7.99 18.95 -10.16
C ASP A 9 -8.84 17.72 -10.54
N GLU A 10 -8.75 16.61 -9.80
CA GLU A 10 -9.57 15.41 -10.07
C GLU A 10 -11.05 15.59 -9.72
N VAL A 11 -11.37 16.38 -8.67
CA VAL A 11 -12.75 16.61 -8.22
C VAL A 11 -13.45 17.71 -9.03
N MET A 12 -12.70 18.66 -9.61
CA MET A 12 -13.26 19.74 -10.42
C MET A 12 -13.49 19.37 -11.89
N ASP A 13 -13.03 18.19 -12.33
CA ASP A 13 -13.45 17.68 -13.63
C ASP A 13 -14.94 17.32 -13.55
N LYS A 14 -15.75 18.05 -14.32
CA LYS A 14 -17.20 18.25 -14.11
C LYS A 14 -18.06 16.97 -14.15
N TYR A 15 -17.44 15.84 -14.46
CA TYR A 15 -17.96 14.48 -14.37
C TYR A 15 -16.78 13.54 -14.00
N PRO A 16 -16.54 13.24 -12.71
CA PRO A 16 -15.60 12.17 -12.38
C PRO A 16 -16.09 10.90 -13.07
N LEU A 17 -15.21 10.26 -13.83
CA LEU A 17 -15.53 9.04 -14.54
C LEU A 17 -16.05 8.01 -13.53
N PRO A 18 -17.32 7.56 -13.58
CA PRO A 18 -17.91 6.76 -12.50
C PRO A 18 -17.11 5.48 -12.18
N HIS A 19 -16.49 4.90 -13.20
CA HIS A 19 -15.61 3.75 -13.04
C HIS A 19 -14.34 4.05 -12.22
N LEU A 20 -13.82 5.29 -12.25
CA LEU A 20 -12.65 5.69 -11.47
C LEU A 20 -13.03 5.84 -9.99
N GLU A 21 -14.20 6.38 -9.69
CA GLU A 21 -14.75 6.41 -8.33
C GLU A 21 -15.01 5.00 -7.81
N GLU A 22 -15.62 4.12 -8.61
CA GLU A 22 -15.84 2.71 -8.26
C GLU A 22 -14.51 1.97 -8.02
N ILE A 23 -13.49 2.18 -8.85
CA ILE A 23 -12.15 1.62 -8.66
C ILE A 23 -11.52 2.13 -7.37
N ASN A 24 -11.60 3.42 -7.09
CA ASN A 24 -11.06 4.01 -5.86
C ASN A 24 -11.79 3.49 -4.60
N VAL A 25 -13.11 3.32 -4.67
CA VAL A 25 -13.91 2.72 -3.60
C VAL A 25 -13.52 1.25 -3.40
N MET A 26 -13.35 0.48 -4.48
CA MET A 26 -12.88 -0.91 -4.39
C MET A 26 -11.48 -0.98 -3.77
N LEU A 27 -10.53 -0.17 -4.22
CA LEU A 27 -9.18 -0.10 -3.64
C LEU A 27 -9.23 0.25 -2.14
N SER A 28 -10.01 1.27 -1.77
CA SER A 28 -10.17 1.70 -0.37
C SER A 28 -10.86 0.64 0.51
N THR A 29 -11.80 -0.12 -0.06
CA THR A 29 -12.50 -1.21 0.66
C THR A 29 -11.59 -2.42 0.84
N VAL A 30 -10.84 -2.78 -0.20
CA VAL A 30 -9.88 -3.90 -0.19
C VAL A 30 -8.79 -3.67 0.87
N ASP A 31 -8.33 -2.43 1.07
CA ASP A 31 -7.38 -2.10 2.14
C ASP A 31 -7.96 -2.44 3.53
N GLY A 32 -9.24 -2.11 3.77
CA GLY A 32 -9.94 -2.44 5.00
C GLY A 32 -10.13 -3.95 5.20
N GLU A 33 -10.46 -4.68 4.13
CA GLU A 33 -10.59 -6.14 4.15
C GLU A 33 -9.25 -6.84 4.41
N ILE A 34 -8.16 -6.37 3.81
CA ILE A 34 -6.80 -6.89 4.03
C ILE A 34 -6.40 -6.67 5.49
N LEU A 35 -6.62 -5.47 6.04
CA LEU A 35 -6.35 -5.20 7.46
C LEU A 35 -7.20 -6.08 8.39
N GLY A 36 -8.49 -6.24 8.06
CA GLY A 36 -9.39 -7.14 8.77
C GLY A 36 -8.90 -8.59 8.73
N PHE A 37 -8.43 -9.06 7.57
CA PHE A 37 -7.86 -10.38 7.40
C PHE A 37 -6.57 -10.58 8.19
N ILE A 38 -5.65 -9.61 8.16
CA ILE A 38 -4.39 -9.64 8.94
C ILE A 38 -4.72 -9.78 10.44
N LEU A 39 -5.68 -9.00 10.93
CA LEU A 39 -6.12 -9.04 12.32
C LEU A 39 -6.82 -10.36 12.68
N HIS A 40 -7.77 -10.81 11.86
CA HIS A 40 -8.55 -12.02 12.09
C HIS A 40 -7.66 -13.28 12.08
N SER A 41 -6.81 -13.39 11.08
CA SER A 41 -5.89 -14.51 10.87
C SER A 41 -4.68 -14.46 11.81
N LYS A 42 -4.56 -13.41 12.64
CA LYS A 42 -3.44 -13.20 13.57
C LYS A 42 -2.08 -13.30 12.88
N ILE A 43 -1.97 -12.72 11.68
CA ILE A 43 -0.73 -12.75 10.92
C ILE A 43 0.32 -11.93 11.68
N PRO A 44 1.50 -12.49 12.00
CA PRO A 44 2.55 -11.73 12.66
C PRO A 44 3.02 -10.60 11.75
N LEU A 45 2.79 -9.36 12.16
CA LEU A 45 3.17 -8.16 11.38
C LEU A 45 4.66 -8.16 11.03
N GLU A 46 5.52 -8.61 11.94
CA GLU A 46 6.95 -8.75 11.70
C GLU A 46 7.28 -9.63 10.50
N LYS A 47 6.54 -10.74 10.29
CA LYS A 47 6.74 -11.61 9.12
C LYS A 47 6.31 -10.91 7.83
N LEU A 48 5.21 -10.18 7.86
CA LEU A 48 4.70 -9.45 6.69
C LEU A 48 5.65 -8.31 6.29
N ILE A 49 6.16 -7.57 7.29
CA ILE A 49 7.16 -6.50 7.09
C ILE A 49 8.45 -7.08 6.50
N ARG A 50 8.98 -8.18 7.06
CA ARG A 50 10.18 -8.82 6.51
C ARG A 50 9.99 -9.31 5.09
N PHE A 51 8.86 -9.97 4.81
CA PHE A 51 8.55 -10.45 3.47
C PHE A 51 8.54 -9.30 2.45
N GLU A 52 7.96 -8.16 2.83
CA GLU A 52 7.93 -6.98 1.97
C GLU A 52 9.31 -6.32 1.78
N LEU A 53 10.08 -6.17 2.87
CA LEU A 53 11.42 -5.59 2.78
C LEU A 53 12.38 -6.48 1.98
N ALA A 54 12.38 -7.79 2.25
CA ALA A 54 13.16 -8.78 1.52
C ALA A 54 12.81 -8.82 0.03
N GLY A 55 11.50 -8.85 -0.29
CA GLY A 55 10.99 -8.87 -1.66
C GLY A 55 11.37 -7.63 -2.48
N ARG A 56 11.74 -6.53 -1.82
CA ARG A 56 12.17 -5.27 -2.44
C ARG A 56 13.67 -4.98 -2.30
N GLY A 57 14.41 -5.83 -1.58
CA GLY A 57 15.86 -5.68 -1.38
C GLY A 57 16.26 -4.65 -0.31
N PHE A 58 15.41 -4.39 0.69
CA PHE A 58 15.65 -3.42 1.77
C PHE A 58 15.92 -4.10 3.12
N ASP A 59 16.73 -3.45 3.97
CA ASP A 59 16.95 -3.84 5.37
C ASP A 59 15.88 -3.27 6.33
N GLU A 60 15.94 -3.61 7.63
CA GLU A 60 15.01 -3.09 8.64
C GLU A 60 15.10 -1.57 8.83
N ASN A 61 16.19 -0.95 8.36
CA ASN A 61 16.41 0.49 8.38
C ASN A 61 15.96 1.16 7.07
N HIS A 62 15.24 0.43 6.21
CA HIS A 62 14.79 0.87 4.88
C HIS A 62 15.93 1.30 3.96
N ARG A 63 17.11 0.70 4.10
CA ARG A 63 18.23 0.90 3.18
C ARG A 63 18.22 -0.20 2.15
N TRP A 64 18.41 0.17 0.89
CA TRP A 64 18.58 -0.84 -0.15
C TRP A 64 19.92 -1.56 0.05
N VAL A 65 19.85 -2.87 0.22
CA VAL A 65 20.99 -3.75 0.51
C VAL A 65 21.13 -4.90 -0.50
N GLY A 66 20.23 -4.98 -1.48
CA GLY A 66 20.14 -6.07 -2.46
C GLY A 66 19.37 -7.28 -1.91
N PHE A 67 18.90 -8.15 -2.82
CA PHE A 67 17.99 -9.25 -2.48
C PHE A 67 18.62 -10.33 -1.61
N GLU A 68 19.90 -10.63 -1.79
CA GLU A 68 20.60 -11.66 -1.01
C GLU A 68 20.64 -11.26 0.47
N LYS A 69 21.12 -10.05 0.75
CA LYS A 69 21.20 -9.52 2.11
C LYS A 69 19.84 -9.22 2.72
N ALA A 70 18.87 -8.78 1.92
CA ALA A 70 17.52 -8.51 2.41
C ALA A 70 16.75 -9.79 2.79
N ASN A 71 17.12 -10.95 2.25
CA ASN A 71 16.52 -12.24 2.63
C ASN A 71 17.04 -12.79 3.97
N GLU A 72 18.06 -12.18 4.57
CA GLU A 72 18.63 -12.59 5.86
C GLU A 72 17.90 -12.00 7.07
N ILE A 73 16.95 -11.09 6.82
CA ILE A 73 16.16 -10.36 7.84
C ILE A 73 15.07 -11.28 8.41
#